data_AF-A0A432RYJ9-F1
#
_entry.id   AF-A0A432RYJ9-F1
#
_cell.length_a   1.000
_cell.length_b   1.000
_cell.length_c   1.000
_cell.angle_alpha   90.00
_cell.angle_beta   90.00
_cell.angle_gamma   90.00
#
_symmetry.space_group_name_H-M   'P 1'
#
loop_
_entity.id
_entity.type
_entity.pdbx_description
1 polymer ?
#
loop_
_entity_poly.entity_id
_entity_poly.type
_entity_poly.pdbx_seq_one_letter_code
_entity_poly.pdbx_strand_id
1 'polypeptide(L)'
;MLPEHYIQLADELLTRKLNTNQITVFKTAIERYYYGSFLMCKDILMNAIYPYREKDLLNKNIHSIVKKVFLNSNIPIVASMLEELKILKNEVEYNPAFIPTKYEVDLAKSYAYEIVSILEELQEEEYKNLRDTYLSLKGIKED
;
A
#
# COMPACT_ATOMS: atom_id res chain seq x y z
N MET A 1 -8.54 11.56 0.05
CA MET A 1 -7.67 11.45 -1.15
C MET A 1 -8.00 10.17 -1.94
N LEU A 2 -7.45 9.97 -3.15
CA LEU A 2 -7.72 8.74 -3.95
C LEU A 2 -7.36 7.43 -3.20
N PRO A 3 -6.26 7.34 -2.42
CA PRO A 3 -5.94 6.15 -1.62
C PRO A 3 -7.03 5.78 -0.59
N GLU A 4 -7.47 6.73 0.23
CA GLU A 4 -8.55 6.54 1.22
C GLU A 4 -9.85 6.09 0.56
N HIS A 5 -10.16 6.63 -0.62
CA HIS A 5 -11.37 6.26 -1.34
C HIS A 5 -11.40 4.77 -1.70
N TYR A 6 -10.26 4.17 -2.03
CA TYR A 6 -10.17 2.72 -2.27
C TYR A 6 -10.49 1.90 -1.00
N ILE A 7 -9.99 2.34 0.16
CA ILE A 7 -10.24 1.67 1.45
C ILE A 7 -11.72 1.80 1.84
N GLN A 8 -12.29 3.00 1.68
CA GLN A 8 -13.72 3.24 1.92
C GLN A 8 -14.62 2.39 1.02
N LEU A 9 -14.27 2.25 -0.26
CA LEU A 9 -15.00 1.36 -1.18
C LEU A 9 -14.95 -0.11 -0.73
N ALA A 10 -13.83 -0.56 -0.14
CA ALA A 10 -13.74 -1.90 0.44
C ALA A 10 -14.73 -2.09 1.60
N ASP A 11 -14.83 -1.09 2.49
CA ASP A 11 -15.80 -1.11 3.60
C ASP A 11 -17.25 -1.07 3.12
N GLU A 12 -17.54 -0.25 2.10
CA GLU A 12 -18.88 -0.19 1.49
C GLU A 12 -19.28 -1.54 0.88
N LEU A 13 -18.34 -2.23 0.22
CA LEU A 13 -18.59 -3.56 -0.36
C LEU A 13 -18.97 -4.59 0.71
N LEU A 14 -18.35 -4.52 1.89
CA LEU A 14 -18.58 -5.46 2.99
C LEU A 14 -19.86 -5.18 3.78
N THR A 15 -20.32 -3.93 3.79
CA THR A 15 -21.52 -3.51 4.55
C THR A 15 -22.81 -3.57 3.73
N ARG A 16 -22.72 -3.39 2.42
CA ARG A 16 -23.90 -3.46 1.54
C ARG A 16 -24.37 -4.91 1.40
N LYS A 17 -25.67 -5.15 1.62
CA LYS A 17 -26.35 -6.38 1.18
C LYS A 17 -26.46 -6.37 -0.34
N LEU A 18 -25.35 -6.60 -1.02
CA LEU A 18 -25.34 -6.81 -2.45
C LEU A 18 -25.90 -8.21 -2.72
N ASN A 19 -26.73 -8.36 -3.76
CA ASN A 19 -27.14 -9.67 -4.29
C ASN A 19 -25.97 -10.37 -5.04
N THR A 20 -24.75 -10.14 -4.56
CA THR A 20 -23.48 -10.55 -5.17
C THR A 20 -22.89 -11.69 -4.35
N ASN A 21 -22.18 -12.60 -5.00
CA ASN A 21 -21.47 -13.69 -4.35
C ASN A 21 -20.50 -13.14 -3.28
N GLN A 22 -20.65 -13.60 -2.04
CA GLN A 22 -19.82 -13.19 -0.89
C GLN A 22 -18.33 -13.41 -1.14
N ILE A 23 -17.95 -14.48 -1.85
CA ILE A 23 -16.55 -14.76 -2.19
C ILE A 23 -16.01 -13.64 -3.10
N THR A 24 -16.78 -13.23 -4.11
CA THR A 24 -16.39 -12.12 -4.99
C THR A 24 -16.24 -10.82 -4.20
N VAL A 25 -17.18 -10.53 -3.29
CA VAL A 25 -17.11 -9.35 -2.41
C VAL A 25 -15.82 -9.37 -1.57
N PHE A 26 -15.48 -10.51 -0.96
CA PHE A 26 -14.27 -10.64 -0.15
C PHE A 26 -12.99 -10.48 -0.97
N LYS A 27 -12.91 -11.11 -2.14
CA LYS A 27 -11.76 -10.95 -3.06
C LYS A 27 -11.57 -9.49 -3.46
N THR A 28 -12.65 -8.83 -3.89
CA THR A 28 -12.59 -7.42 -4.27
C THR A 28 -12.24 -6.51 -3.09
N ALA A 29 -12.75 -6.77 -1.87
CA ALA A 29 -12.39 -5.98 -0.70
C ALA A 29 -10.88 -6.06 -0.40
N ILE A 30 -10.30 -7.27 -0.42
CA ILE A 30 -8.85 -7.49 -0.21
C ILE A 30 -8.02 -6.75 -1.26
N GLU A 31 -8.39 -6.83 -2.55
CA GLU A 31 -7.73 -6.07 -3.61
C GLU A 31 -7.77 -4.57 -3.36
N ARG A 32 -8.91 -4.06 -2.92
CA ARG A 32 -9.12 -2.63 -2.66
C ARG A 32 -8.30 -2.13 -1.46
N TYR A 33 -8.23 -2.90 -0.37
CA TYR A 33 -7.35 -2.61 0.75
C TYR A 33 -5.89 -2.51 0.30
N TYR A 34 -5.41 -3.49 -0.47
CA TYR A 34 -4.05 -3.47 -1.00
C TYR A 34 -3.78 -2.24 -1.89
N TYR A 35 -4.63 -1.96 -2.87
CA TYR A 35 -4.42 -0.84 -3.79
C TYR A 35 -4.51 0.51 -3.09
N GLY A 36 -5.42 0.68 -2.12
CA GLY A 36 -5.50 1.87 -1.28
C GLY A 36 -4.20 2.11 -0.53
N SER A 37 -3.72 1.11 0.22
CA SER A 37 -2.45 1.20 0.96
C SER A 37 -1.25 1.47 0.06
N PHE A 38 -1.16 0.79 -1.08
CA PHE A 38 -0.06 1.00 -2.02
C PHE A 38 -0.04 2.42 -2.60
N LEU A 39 -1.20 2.94 -3.01
CA LEU A 39 -1.31 4.30 -3.54
C LEU A 39 -0.92 5.33 -2.47
N MET A 40 -1.30 5.10 -1.21
CA MET A 40 -0.89 5.97 -0.10
C MET A 40 0.64 5.99 0.07
N CYS A 41 1.28 4.82 0.14
CA CYS A 41 2.74 4.73 0.24
C CYS A 41 3.43 5.40 -0.95
N LYS A 42 2.88 5.22 -2.15
CA LYS A 42 3.39 5.86 -3.37
C LYS A 42 3.29 7.38 -3.29
N ASP A 43 2.14 7.91 -2.88
CA ASP A 43 1.90 9.36 -2.80
C ASP A 43 2.81 10.02 -1.74
N ILE A 44 2.97 9.39 -0.58
CA ILE A 44 3.91 9.83 0.46
C ILE A 44 5.33 9.89 -0.08
N LEU A 45 5.80 8.83 -0.75
CA LEU A 45 7.13 8.81 -1.34
C LEU A 45 7.30 9.90 -2.42
N MET A 46 6.31 10.07 -3.29
CA MET A 46 6.29 11.11 -4.33
C MET A 46 6.37 12.54 -3.77
N ASN A 47 5.83 12.75 -2.57
CA ASN A 47 5.91 14.01 -1.85
C ASN A 47 7.30 14.17 -1.20
N ALA A 48 7.79 13.13 -0.53
CA ALA A 48 9.12 13.12 0.10
C ALA A 48 10.24 13.45 -0.89
N ILE A 49 10.16 12.92 -2.11
CA ILE A 49 11.23 13.05 -3.11
C ILE A 49 11.05 14.23 -4.08
N TYR A 50 10.06 15.10 -3.91
CA TYR A 50 9.94 16.27 -4.79
C TYR A 50 11.14 17.23 -4.59
N PRO A 51 11.76 17.80 -5.64
CA PRO A 51 11.41 17.75 -7.07
C PRO A 51 12.06 16.63 -7.88
N TYR A 52 12.79 15.70 -7.26
CA TYR A 52 13.48 14.56 -7.89
C TYR A 52 12.55 13.50 -8.51
N ARG A 53 11.31 13.85 -8.85
CA ARG A 53 10.28 12.96 -9.39
C ARG A 53 10.75 12.34 -10.72
N GLU A 54 11.44 11.21 -10.63
CA GLU A 54 11.84 10.45 -11.80
C GLU A 54 10.60 9.86 -12.50
N LYS A 55 10.68 9.73 -13.82
CA LYS A 55 9.72 8.96 -14.65
C LYS A 55 9.51 7.53 -14.12
N ASP A 56 10.42 7.03 -13.28
CA ASP A 56 10.42 5.70 -12.68
C ASP A 56 9.25 5.45 -11.74
N LEU A 57 8.72 6.48 -11.06
CA LEU A 57 7.53 6.33 -10.22
C LEU A 57 6.21 6.29 -11.04
N LEU A 58 6.32 6.42 -12.36
CA LEU A 58 5.26 6.16 -13.35
C LEU A 58 5.42 4.80 -14.05
N ASN A 59 6.44 4.00 -13.68
CA ASN A 59 6.86 2.80 -14.42
C ASN A 59 6.44 1.49 -13.72
N LYS A 60 6.55 0.34 -14.41
CA LYS A 60 6.10 -0.99 -13.94
C LYS A 60 6.78 -1.47 -12.64
N ASN A 61 7.94 -0.92 -12.28
CA ASN A 61 8.72 -1.34 -11.11
C ASN A 61 8.39 -0.55 -9.83
N ILE A 62 7.38 0.32 -9.85
CA ILE A 62 7.01 1.21 -8.75
C ILE A 62 6.83 0.49 -7.41
N HIS A 63 6.22 -0.70 -7.40
CA HIS A 63 6.06 -1.50 -6.18
C HIS A 63 7.40 -1.89 -5.55
N SER A 64 8.39 -2.27 -6.36
CA SER A 64 9.71 -2.66 -5.87
C SER A 64 10.44 -1.47 -5.26
N ILE A 65 10.30 -0.28 -5.88
CA ILE A 65 10.91 0.96 -5.39
C ILE A 65 10.28 1.36 -4.05
N VAL A 66 8.94 1.48 -4.00
CA VAL A 66 8.22 1.81 -2.76
C VAL A 66 8.61 0.85 -1.65
N LYS A 67 8.56 -0.46 -1.90
CA LYS A 67 8.96 -1.47 -0.90
C LYS A 67 10.38 -1.26 -0.40
N LYS A 68 11.36 -1.12 -1.30
CA LYS A 68 12.77 -0.96 -0.92
C LYS A 68 13.01 0.31 -0.12
N VAL A 69 12.39 1.42 -0.50
CA VAL A 69 12.56 2.69 0.23
C VAL A 69 12.00 2.57 1.64
N PHE A 70 10.73 2.15 1.79
CA PHE A 70 10.13 2.02 3.11
C PHE A 70 10.86 0.99 3.98
N LEU A 71 11.31 -0.13 3.40
CA LEU A 71 12.06 -1.17 4.14
C LEU A 71 13.42 -0.67 4.68
N ASN A 72 14.09 0.23 3.95
CA ASN A 72 15.38 0.82 4.35
C ASN A 72 15.22 2.21 4.99
N SER A 73 13.99 2.61 5.30
CA SER A 73 13.69 3.82 6.05
C SER A 73 13.54 3.52 7.54
N ASN A 74 13.26 4.54 8.35
CA ASN A 74 12.90 4.39 9.76
C ASN A 74 11.46 3.87 9.99
N ILE A 75 10.68 3.62 8.92
CA ILE A 75 9.32 3.04 8.99
C ILE A 75 9.20 1.70 8.23
N PRO A 76 10.07 0.70 8.50
CA PRO A 76 10.07 -0.58 7.78
C PRO A 76 8.80 -1.40 7.98
N ILE A 77 8.06 -1.16 9.07
CA ILE A 77 6.81 -1.85 9.37
C ILE A 77 5.75 -1.64 8.28
N VAL A 78 5.72 -0.45 7.66
CA VAL A 78 4.82 -0.14 6.54
C VAL A 78 5.13 -1.03 5.34
N ALA A 79 6.41 -1.25 5.04
CA ALA A 79 6.82 -2.14 3.95
C ALA A 79 6.42 -3.60 4.22
N SER A 80 6.56 -4.05 5.47
CA SER A 80 6.17 -5.40 5.89
C SER A 80 4.66 -5.62 5.74
N MET A 81 3.83 -4.74 6.28
CA MET A 81 2.37 -4.83 6.17
C MET A 81 1.89 -4.73 4.71
N LEU A 82 2.52 -3.87 3.92
CA LEU A 82 2.20 -3.75 2.49
C LEU A 82 2.55 -5.03 1.71
N GLU A 83 3.61 -5.74 2.11
CA GLU A 83 3.96 -7.03 1.52
C GLU A 83 2.96 -8.12 1.91
N GLU A 84 2.53 -8.19 3.17
CA GLU A 84 1.48 -9.11 3.62
C GLU A 84 0.17 -8.89 2.84
N LEU A 85 -0.24 -7.63 2.66
CA LEU A 85 -1.39 -7.26 1.82
C LEU A 85 -1.19 -7.70 0.37
N LYS A 86 0.02 -7.53 -0.18
CA LYS A 86 0.34 -7.95 -1.55
C LYS A 86 0.24 -9.46 -1.71
N ILE A 87 0.74 -10.23 -0.75
CA ILE A 87 0.66 -11.70 -0.76
C ILE A 87 -0.80 -12.11 -0.78
N LEU A 88 -1.61 -11.58 0.15
CA LEU A 88 -3.02 -11.91 0.22
C LEU A 88 -3.79 -11.48 -1.04
N LYS A 89 -3.47 -10.31 -1.59
CA LYS A 89 -4.02 -9.83 -2.87
C LYS A 89 -3.67 -10.77 -4.04
N ASN A 90 -2.43 -11.26 -4.09
CA ASN A 90 -2.00 -12.21 -5.12
C ASN A 90 -2.70 -13.56 -4.98
N GLU A 91 -2.94 -14.03 -3.75
CA GLU A 91 -3.72 -15.25 -3.51
C GLU A 91 -5.14 -15.10 -4.05
N VAL A 92 -5.83 -14.00 -3.76
CA VAL A 92 -7.22 -13.83 -4.26
C VAL A 92 -7.32 -13.69 -5.78
N GLU A 93 -6.32 -13.07 -6.41
CA GLU A 93 -6.29 -12.77 -7.84
C GLU A 93 -5.82 -13.96 -8.68
N TYR A 94 -4.74 -14.62 -8.28
CA TYR A 94 -4.07 -15.62 -9.10
C TYR A 94 -4.24 -17.06 -8.64
N ASN A 95 -4.65 -17.30 -7.38
CA ASN A 95 -4.88 -18.66 -6.88
C ASN A 95 -6.38 -19.02 -6.96
N PRO A 96 -6.81 -19.80 -7.96
CA PRO A 96 -8.23 -20.17 -8.10
C PRO A 96 -8.73 -21.08 -6.98
N ALA A 97 -7.83 -21.78 -6.28
CA ALA A 97 -8.18 -22.63 -5.13
C ALA A 97 -8.33 -21.84 -3.83
N PHE A 98 -7.86 -20.60 -3.79
CA PHE A 98 -7.95 -19.75 -2.61
C PHE A 98 -9.35 -19.13 -2.50
N ILE A 99 -10.03 -19.45 -1.40
CA ILE A 99 -11.33 -18.89 -1.02
C ILE A 99 -11.11 -18.08 0.26
N PRO A 100 -11.08 -16.74 0.18
CA PRO A 100 -10.91 -15.92 1.38
C PRO A 100 -12.10 -16.10 2.31
N THR A 101 -11.83 -16.16 3.60
CA THR A 101 -12.84 -16.12 4.66
C THR A 101 -12.93 -14.70 5.23
N LYS A 102 -13.81 -14.51 6.21
CA LYS A 102 -13.90 -13.25 6.94
C LYS A 102 -12.58 -12.90 7.64
N TYR A 103 -11.82 -13.89 8.10
CA TYR A 103 -10.55 -13.66 8.77
C TYR A 103 -9.54 -12.95 7.86
N GLU A 104 -9.38 -13.42 6.62
CA GLU A 104 -8.47 -12.79 5.65
C GLU A 104 -8.89 -11.36 5.31
N VAL A 105 -10.20 -11.10 5.22
CA VAL A 105 -10.74 -9.76 4.96
C VAL A 105 -10.46 -8.82 6.14
N ASP A 106 -10.72 -9.28 7.37
CA ASP A 106 -10.48 -8.49 8.58
C ASP A 106 -8.97 -8.23 8.78
N LEU A 107 -8.12 -9.20 8.44
CA LEU A 107 -6.67 -9.04 8.45
C LEU A 107 -6.20 -8.00 7.41
N ALA A 108 -6.71 -8.07 6.18
CA ALA A 108 -6.41 -7.09 5.13
C ALA A 108 -6.84 -5.68 5.55
N LYS A 109 -8.04 -5.57 6.13
CA LYS A 109 -8.56 -4.31 6.66
C LYS A 109 -7.63 -3.77 7.75
N SER A 110 -7.25 -4.60 8.72
CA SER A 110 -6.36 -4.21 9.81
C SER A 110 -5.04 -3.64 9.30
N TYR A 111 -4.37 -4.34 8.37
CA TYR A 111 -3.13 -3.84 7.78
C TYR A 111 -3.33 -2.53 7.01
N ALA A 112 -4.41 -2.41 6.25
CA ALA A 112 -4.65 -1.21 5.45
C ALA A 112 -4.85 0.04 6.32
N TYR A 113 -5.64 -0.08 7.39
CA TYR A 113 -5.87 1.01 8.33
C TYR A 113 -4.64 1.33 9.18
N GLU A 114 -3.86 0.33 9.59
CA GLU A 114 -2.60 0.55 10.32
C GLU A 114 -1.58 1.29 9.44
N ILE A 115 -1.44 0.90 8.17
CA ILE A 115 -0.61 1.63 7.21
C ILE A 115 -1.07 3.09 7.09
N VAL A 116 -2.36 3.35 6.93
CA VAL A 116 -2.89 4.72 6.84
C VAL A 116 -2.55 5.50 8.09
N SER A 117 -2.80 4.94 9.28
CA SER A 117 -2.51 5.60 10.57
C SER A 117 -1.05 6.01 10.68
N ILE A 118 -0.12 5.11 10.37
CA ILE A 118 1.33 5.39 10.44
C ILE A 118 1.71 6.48 9.42
N LEU A 119 1.15 6.45 8.20
CA LEU A 119 1.49 7.39 7.15
C LEU A 119 0.93 8.80 7.39
N GLU A 120 -0.22 8.92 8.07
CA GLU A 120 -0.83 10.20 8.45
C GLU A 120 -0.08 10.88 9.60
N GLU A 121 0.64 10.11 10.43
CA GLU A 121 1.38 10.61 11.60
C GLU A 121 2.85 10.94 11.31
N LEU A 122 3.32 10.79 10.07
CA LEU A 122 4.71 11.06 9.69
C LEU A 122 5.11 12.51 9.98
N GLN A 123 6.28 12.68 10.59
CA GLN A 123 6.89 13.98 10.84
C GLN A 123 7.94 14.28 9.77
N GLU A 124 8.48 15.50 9.80
CA GLU A 124 9.47 15.97 8.82
C GLU A 124 10.73 15.07 8.76
N GLU A 125 11.10 14.46 9.89
CA GLU A 125 12.25 13.54 9.96
C GLU A 125 12.04 12.27 9.12
N GLU A 126 10.85 11.66 9.17
CA GLU A 126 10.50 10.49 8.35
C GLU A 126 10.46 10.85 6.87
N TYR A 127 9.91 12.01 6.50
CA TYR A 127 9.91 12.47 5.11
C TYR A 127 11.34 12.66 4.59
N LYS A 128 12.22 13.27 5.39
CA LYS A 128 13.64 13.42 5.05
C LYS A 128 14.31 12.05 4.93
N ASN A 129 14.05 11.13 5.83
CA ASN A 129 14.62 9.78 5.79
C ASN A 129 14.18 9.01 4.54
N LEU A 130 12.89 9.06 4.17
CA LEU A 130 12.38 8.47 2.94
C LEU A 130 13.10 9.03 1.70
N ARG A 131 13.31 10.34 1.66
CA ARG A 131 14.03 11.02 0.58
C ARG A 131 15.49 10.57 0.50
N ASP A 132 16.21 10.63 1.62
CA ASP A 132 17.63 10.31 1.68
C ASP A 132 17.86 8.84 1.32
N THR A 133 17.00 7.93 1.79
CA THR A 133 17.01 6.51 1.40
C THR A 133 16.76 6.35 -0.10
N TYR A 134 15.80 7.07 -0.68
CA TYR A 134 15.55 7.03 -2.12
C TYR A 134 16.76 7.49 -2.94
N LEU A 135 17.32 8.66 -2.60
CA LEU A 135 18.48 9.23 -3.31
C LEU A 135 19.71 8.33 -3.18
N SER A 136 19.94 7.75 -2.00
CA SER A 136 21.01 6.79 -1.74
C SER A 136 20.87 5.53 -2.60
N LEU A 137 19.68 4.95 -2.68
CA LEU A 137 19.40 3.79 -3.54
C LEU A 137 19.60 4.10 -5.04
N LYS A 138 19.52 5.37 -5.44
CA LYS A 138 19.75 5.83 -6.81
C LYS A 138 21.20 6.24 -7.08
N GLY A 139 22.04 6.32 -6.05
CA GLY A 139 23.41 6.82 -6.18
C GLY A 139 23.48 8.31 -6.53
N ILE A 140 22.40 9.06 -6.26
CA ILE A 140 22.35 10.52 -6.44
C ILE A 140 22.94 11.13 -5.17
N LYS A 141 24.01 11.93 -5.31
CA LYS A 141 24.55 12.74 -4.22
C LYS A 141 23.89 14.11 -4.26
N GLU A 142 23.48 14.63 -3.12
CA GLU A 142 23.17 16.06 -2.99
C GLU A 142 24.48 16.85 -3.15
N ASP A 143 24.48 17.84 -4.05
CA ASP A 143 25.55 18.83 -4.20
C ASP A 143 25.52 19.86 -3.05
#